data_AF-A0A814A0I5-F1
#
_entry.id   AF-A0A814A0I5-F1
#
_cell.length_a   1.000
_cell.length_b   1.000
_cell.length_c   1.000
_cell.angle_alpha   90.00
_cell.angle_beta   90.00
_cell.angle_gamma   90.00
#
_symmetry.space_group_name_H-M   'P 1'
#
loop_
_entity.id
_entity.type
_entity.pdbx_description
1 polymer ?
#
loop_
_entity_poly.entity_id
_entity_poly.type
_entity_poly.pdbx_seq_one_letter_code
_entity_poly.pdbx_strand_id
1 'polypeptide(L)'
;MPDLTRQKTDETWNLAHIIYYRDGDDSSKIAVVSFGATRQLDLIKKHESTLDGPSQMKFDLPSNSLFLLNEQTNKHYVHGIRKKRKNDVEDRIAIVFRHVTTFKTDDGQFYGYGSAFLTKQDIMQQETRREIFLYEFLFLLTAFIIFLSSMSSMNWWIHLVSYLYYC
;
A
#
# COMPACT_ATOMS: atom_id res chain seq x y z
N MET A 1 11.24 -25.91 -42.76
CA MET A 1 10.59 -24.95 -41.85
C MET A 1 10.73 -25.49 -40.43
N PRO A 2 11.35 -24.77 -39.49
CA PRO A 2 11.47 -25.28 -38.13
C PRO A 2 10.10 -25.31 -37.46
N ASP A 3 9.80 -26.46 -36.89
CA ASP A 3 8.62 -26.75 -36.07
C ASP A 3 8.68 -25.87 -34.83
N LEU A 4 7.76 -24.89 -34.74
CA LEU A 4 7.59 -24.04 -33.57
C LEU A 4 6.97 -24.89 -32.46
N THR A 5 7.79 -25.72 -31.82
CA THR A 5 7.43 -26.43 -30.60
C THR A 5 6.96 -25.41 -29.58
N ARG A 6 5.64 -25.39 -29.39
CA ARG A 6 4.91 -24.56 -28.44
C ARG A 6 5.50 -24.79 -27.05
N GLN A 7 6.39 -23.91 -26.61
CA GLN A 7 7.01 -23.96 -25.30
C GLN A 7 5.91 -23.65 -24.27
N LYS A 8 5.30 -24.71 -23.75
CA LYS A 8 4.25 -24.62 -22.74
C LYS A 8 4.97 -24.34 -21.42
N THR A 9 4.99 -23.08 -21.00
CA THR A 9 5.35 -22.74 -19.63
C THR A 9 4.30 -23.39 -18.73
N ASP A 10 4.70 -24.17 -17.72
CA ASP A 10 3.78 -24.76 -16.73
C ASP A 10 3.10 -23.71 -15.83
N GLU A 11 3.30 -22.43 -16.14
CA GLU A 11 2.73 -21.30 -15.43
C GLU A 11 1.32 -20.99 -15.95
N THR A 12 0.35 -20.99 -15.03
CA THR A 12 -1.03 -20.60 -15.31
C THR A 12 -1.27 -19.19 -14.77
N TRP A 13 -1.49 -18.26 -15.68
CA TRP A 13 -1.80 -16.86 -15.35
C TRP A 13 -3.32 -16.67 -15.36
N ASN A 14 -3.90 -16.45 -14.18
CA ASN A 14 -5.36 -16.44 -14.01
C ASN A 14 -5.96 -15.02 -13.92
N LEU A 15 -5.12 -13.98 -13.91
CA LEU A 15 -5.54 -12.59 -13.79
C LEU A 15 -4.50 -11.65 -14.42
N ALA A 16 -4.95 -10.74 -15.28
CA ALA A 16 -4.17 -9.62 -15.76
C ALA A 16 -4.79 -8.32 -15.22
N HIS A 17 -4.07 -7.61 -14.37
CA HIS A 17 -4.49 -6.29 -13.89
C HIS A 17 -3.84 -5.23 -14.78
N ILE A 18 -4.64 -4.55 -15.59
CA ILE A 18 -4.16 -3.49 -16.47
C ILE A 18 -4.50 -2.15 -15.81
N ILE A 19 -3.45 -1.49 -15.32
CA ILE A 19 -3.58 -0.20 -14.65
C ILE A 19 -3.47 0.91 -15.69
N TYR A 20 -4.47 1.79 -15.73
CA TYR A 20 -4.47 2.97 -16.60
C TYR A 20 -4.42 4.23 -15.73
N TYR A 21 -3.44 5.07 -16.01
CA TYR A 21 -3.26 6.36 -15.35
C TYR A 21 -3.92 7.45 -16.20
N ARG A 22 -4.81 8.25 -15.59
CA ARG A 22 -5.39 9.45 -16.20
C ARG A 22 -5.26 10.61 -15.22
N ASP A 23 -4.65 11.70 -15.65
CA ASP A 23 -4.58 12.89 -14.80
C ASP A 23 -5.96 13.52 -14.65
N GLY A 24 -6.36 13.83 -13.40
CA GLY A 24 -7.49 14.70 -13.08
C GLY A 24 -8.88 14.05 -12.91
N ASP A 25 -8.99 12.74 -12.73
CA ASP A 25 -10.26 12.10 -12.36
C ASP A 25 -10.06 11.27 -11.08
N ASP A 26 -10.70 11.67 -9.97
CA ASP A 26 -10.68 10.92 -8.70
C ASP A 26 -11.64 9.72 -8.70
N SER A 27 -12.23 9.38 -9.86
CA SER A 27 -13.24 8.33 -9.91
C SER A 27 -12.66 6.94 -9.65
N SER A 28 -13.16 6.29 -8.58
CA SER A 28 -12.82 4.90 -8.26
C SER A 28 -13.60 3.87 -9.10
N LYS A 29 -13.89 4.20 -10.36
CA LYS A 29 -14.57 3.29 -11.29
C LYS A 29 -13.67 2.12 -11.62
N ILE A 30 -14.26 0.93 -11.69
CA ILE A 30 -13.56 -0.30 -12.07
C ILE A 30 -14.31 -0.93 -13.23
N ALA A 31 -13.60 -1.20 -14.32
CA ALA A 31 -14.15 -1.91 -15.47
C ALA A 31 -13.50 -3.30 -15.58
N VAL A 32 -14.31 -4.34 -15.68
CA VAL A 32 -13.86 -5.73 -15.79
C VAL A 32 -14.32 -6.30 -17.11
N VAL A 33 -13.37 -6.61 -18.00
CA VAL A 33 -13.63 -7.34 -19.24
C VAL A 33 -13.31 -8.81 -19.03
N SER A 34 -14.25 -9.70 -19.34
CA SER A 34 -14.10 -11.14 -19.12
C SER A 34 -14.03 -11.90 -20.45
N PHE A 35 -13.11 -12.86 -20.55
CA PHE A 35 -12.96 -13.78 -21.69
C PHE A 35 -12.89 -15.22 -21.20
N GLY A 36 -13.49 -16.15 -21.96
CA GLY A 36 -13.51 -17.57 -21.61
C GLY A 36 -14.68 -17.94 -20.70
N ALA A 37 -14.43 -18.85 -19.76
CA ALA A 37 -15.50 -19.45 -18.97
C ALA A 37 -16.27 -18.45 -18.09
N THR A 38 -17.59 -18.61 -18.02
CA THR A 38 -18.44 -17.78 -17.15
C THR A 38 -18.07 -17.95 -15.68
N ARG A 39 -18.01 -16.83 -14.95
CA ARG A 39 -17.82 -16.81 -13.49
C ARG A 39 -18.82 -15.86 -12.83
N GLN A 40 -19.19 -16.21 -11.60
CA GLN A 40 -20.07 -15.39 -10.79
C GLN A 40 -19.25 -14.39 -9.96
N LEU A 41 -19.57 -13.12 -10.12
CA LEU A 41 -19.12 -12.01 -9.28
C LEU A 41 -20.12 -11.81 -8.15
N ASP A 42 -19.64 -11.88 -6.92
CA ASP A 42 -20.38 -11.52 -5.73
C ASP A 42 -20.07 -10.05 -5.37
N LEU A 43 -21.10 -9.23 -5.17
CA LEU A 43 -21.00 -7.95 -4.46
C LEU A 43 -21.58 -8.11 -3.06
N ILE A 44 -20.79 -7.88 -2.03
CA ILE A 44 -21.17 -8.01 -0.62
C ILE A 44 -21.08 -6.64 0.02
N LYS A 45 -22.16 -6.19 0.65
CA LYS A 45 -22.21 -4.88 1.31
C LYS A 45 -21.19 -4.83 2.45
N LYS A 46 -20.42 -3.73 2.53
CA LYS A 46 -19.49 -3.50 3.65
C LYS A 46 -20.28 -3.27 4.94
N HIS A 47 -19.75 -3.76 6.05
CA HIS A 47 -20.39 -3.66 7.36
C HIS A 47 -20.68 -2.20 7.78
N GLU A 48 -19.78 -1.28 7.43
CA GLU A 48 -19.88 0.17 7.72
C GLU A 48 -20.80 0.94 6.77
N SER A 49 -21.35 0.29 5.75
CA SER A 49 -22.17 0.97 4.74
C SER A 49 -23.60 1.21 5.22
N THR A 50 -23.97 2.48 5.34
CA THR A 50 -25.34 2.92 5.66
C THR A 50 -26.29 2.95 4.47
N LEU A 51 -25.79 2.76 3.24
CA LEU A 51 -26.60 2.79 2.01
C LEU A 51 -27.75 1.78 2.07
N ASP A 52 -28.99 2.19 1.78
CA ASP A 52 -30.09 1.24 1.63
C ASP A 52 -29.88 0.33 0.42
N GLY A 53 -30.10 -0.98 0.58
CA GLY A 53 -29.90 -1.94 -0.50
C GLY A 53 -29.61 -3.37 -0.03
N PRO A 54 -29.52 -4.32 -0.98
CA PRO A 54 -29.28 -5.72 -0.68
C PRO A 54 -27.91 -5.91 -0.01
N SER A 55 -27.85 -6.87 0.93
CA SER A 55 -26.60 -7.26 1.59
C SER A 55 -25.65 -7.99 0.64
N GLN A 56 -26.19 -8.70 -0.36
CA GLN A 56 -25.43 -9.41 -1.36
C GLN A 56 -26.13 -9.34 -2.72
N MET A 57 -25.35 -9.14 -3.79
CA MET A 57 -25.78 -9.26 -5.18
C MET A 57 -24.84 -10.19 -5.93
N LYS A 58 -25.36 -10.83 -6.98
CA LYS A 58 -24.62 -11.80 -7.78
C LYS A 58 -24.79 -11.49 -9.25
N PHE A 59 -23.70 -11.51 -9.99
CA PHE A 59 -23.68 -11.25 -11.42
C PHE A 59 -22.88 -12.33 -12.12
N ASP A 60 -23.47 -12.96 -13.12
CA ASP A 60 -22.70 -13.83 -14.01
C ASP A 60 -21.92 -12.95 -14.99
N LEU A 61 -20.66 -13.30 -15.21
CA LEU A 61 -19.74 -12.65 -16.15
C LEU A 61 -19.43 -13.60 -17.31
N PRO A 62 -20.24 -13.61 -18.39
CA PRO A 62 -20.00 -14.43 -19.57
C PRO A 62 -18.72 -14.04 -20.32
N SER A 63 -18.28 -14.89 -21.26
CA SER A 63 -17.24 -14.51 -22.20
C SER A 63 -17.64 -13.27 -22.99
N ASN A 64 -16.68 -12.39 -23.26
CA ASN A 64 -16.82 -11.13 -23.99
C ASN A 64 -17.76 -10.13 -23.30
N SER A 65 -17.94 -10.23 -21.98
CA SER A 65 -18.73 -9.28 -21.20
C SER A 65 -17.86 -8.17 -20.60
N LEU A 66 -18.46 -6.99 -20.43
CA LEU A 66 -17.91 -5.86 -19.69
C LEU A 66 -18.81 -5.62 -18.47
N PHE A 67 -18.21 -5.64 -17.28
CA PHE A 67 -18.86 -5.25 -16.03
C PHE A 67 -18.26 -3.94 -15.53
N LEU A 68 -19.10 -2.93 -15.32
CA LEU A 68 -18.68 -1.62 -14.83
C LEU A 68 -19.16 -1.41 -13.40
N LEU A 69 -18.21 -1.26 -12.47
CA LEU A 69 -18.47 -0.88 -11.10
C LEU A 69 -18.28 0.64 -10.97
N ASN A 70 -19.34 1.34 -10.56
CA ASN A 70 -19.25 2.76 -10.28
C ASN A 70 -18.62 3.02 -8.90
N GLU A 71 -18.24 4.27 -8.66
CA GLU A 71 -17.61 4.69 -7.41
C GLU A 71 -18.51 4.46 -6.17
N GLN A 72 -19.80 4.77 -6.26
CA GLN A 72 -20.74 4.60 -5.15
C GLN A 72 -20.83 3.12 -4.72
N THR A 73 -20.96 2.20 -5.67
CA THR A 73 -20.99 0.77 -5.39
C THR A 73 -19.63 0.30 -4.87
N ASN A 74 -18.50 0.74 -5.43
CA ASN A 74 -17.17 0.38 -4.94
C ASN A 74 -16.90 0.87 -3.50
N LYS A 75 -17.44 2.03 -3.14
CA LYS A 75 -17.38 2.59 -1.79
C LYS A 75 -18.14 1.72 -0.79
N HIS A 76 -19.34 1.25 -1.16
CA HIS A 76 -20.27 0.58 -0.25
C HIS A 76 -20.24 -0.96 -0.28
N TYR A 77 -19.63 -1.56 -1.32
CA TYR A 77 -19.60 -3.01 -1.53
C TYR A 77 -18.17 -3.53 -1.74
N VAL A 78 -17.91 -4.73 -1.22
CA VAL A 78 -16.75 -5.56 -1.55
C VAL A 78 -17.14 -6.48 -2.70
N HIS A 79 -16.24 -6.67 -3.67
CA HIS A 79 -16.48 -7.53 -4.82
C HIS A 79 -15.49 -8.67 -4.88
N GLY A 80 -15.94 -9.85 -5.32
CA GLY A 80 -15.09 -11.03 -5.44
C GLY A 80 -15.64 -12.08 -6.41
N ILE A 81 -14.74 -12.84 -7.03
CA ILE A 81 -15.11 -14.00 -7.87
C ILE A 81 -14.96 -15.27 -7.03
N ARG A 82 -16.02 -16.07 -6.94
CA ARG A 82 -15.97 -17.32 -6.18
C ARG A 82 -15.10 -18.36 -6.88
N LYS A 83 -14.19 -18.99 -6.13
CA LYS A 83 -13.40 -20.12 -6.63
C LYS A 83 -14.32 -21.30 -6.95
N LYS A 84 -14.26 -21.80 -8.20
CA LYS A 84 -14.97 -23.02 -8.60
C LYS A 84 -14.34 -24.25 -7.93
N ARG A 85 -15.11 -25.34 -7.81
CA ARG A 85 -14.63 -26.63 -7.33
C ARG A 85 -13.61 -27.21 -8.32
N LYS A 86 -12.64 -28.00 -7.84
CA LYS A 86 -11.47 -28.51 -8.60
C LYS A 86 -11.76 -29.20 -9.94
N ASN A 87 -13.00 -29.63 -10.20
CA ASN A 87 -13.35 -30.41 -11.40
C ASN A 87 -13.91 -29.56 -12.56
N ASP A 88 -14.07 -28.25 -12.36
CA ASP A 88 -14.62 -27.31 -13.35
C ASP A 88 -13.51 -26.31 -13.72
N VAL A 89 -12.62 -26.77 -14.60
CA VAL A 89 -11.30 -26.17 -14.92
C VAL A 89 -11.33 -25.39 -16.23
N GLU A 90 -12.48 -24.86 -16.62
CA GLU A 90 -12.49 -24.01 -17.81
C GLU A 90 -11.78 -22.69 -17.52
N ASP A 91 -10.78 -22.35 -18.33
CA ASP A 91 -9.99 -21.15 -18.15
C ASP A 91 -10.82 -19.88 -18.36
N ARG A 92 -10.55 -18.86 -17.55
CA ARG A 92 -11.09 -17.51 -17.68
C ARG A 92 -9.97 -16.51 -17.52
N ILE A 93 -9.92 -15.56 -18.44
CA ILE A 93 -9.07 -14.39 -18.33
C ILE A 93 -9.97 -13.19 -18.02
N ALA A 94 -9.56 -12.39 -17.04
CA ALA A 94 -10.19 -11.10 -16.78
C ALA A 94 -9.15 -10.01 -16.88
N ILE A 95 -9.53 -8.94 -17.58
CA ILE A 95 -8.79 -7.69 -17.62
C ILE A 95 -9.55 -6.71 -16.74
N VAL A 96 -8.91 -6.28 -15.67
CA VAL A 96 -9.47 -5.28 -14.76
C VAL A 96 -8.77 -3.96 -15.03
N PHE A 97 -9.55 -2.97 -15.46
CA PHE A 97 -9.13 -1.58 -15.58
C PHE A 97 -9.49 -0.83 -14.31
N ARG A 98 -8.48 -0.23 -13.70
CA ARG A 98 -8.63 0.60 -12.51
C ARG A 98 -7.83 1.89 -12.69
N HIS A 99 -8.44 2.98 -12.27
CA HIS A 99 -7.72 4.24 -12.08
C HIS A 99 -6.93 4.16 -10.76
N VAL A 100 -5.63 4.39 -10.86
CA VAL A 100 -4.72 4.33 -9.71
C VAL A 100 -4.18 5.73 -9.46
N THR A 101 -4.53 6.25 -8.30
CA THR A 101 -4.02 7.50 -7.74
C THR A 101 -2.89 7.26 -6.74
N THR A 102 -2.13 6.18 -6.93
CA THR A 102 -0.91 5.90 -6.18
C THR A 102 0.28 6.10 -7.10
N PHE A 103 1.20 6.95 -6.67
CA PHE A 103 2.37 7.39 -7.43
C PHE A 103 3.63 6.98 -6.70
N LYS A 104 4.69 6.70 -7.47
CA LYS A 104 6.01 6.38 -6.95
C LYS A 104 6.91 7.61 -7.13
N THR A 105 7.61 8.01 -6.07
CA THR A 105 8.64 9.06 -6.13
C THR A 105 9.96 8.52 -6.67
N ASP A 106 10.89 9.42 -7.01
CA ASP A 106 12.20 9.06 -7.57
C ASP A 106 13.06 8.24 -6.60
N ASP A 107 12.92 8.47 -5.31
CA ASP A 107 13.54 7.74 -4.20
C ASP A 107 12.82 6.40 -3.87
N GLY A 108 11.74 6.11 -4.59
CA GLY A 108 11.05 4.82 -4.54
C GLY A 108 9.96 4.69 -3.48
N GLN A 109 9.62 5.77 -2.78
CA GLN A 109 8.47 5.82 -1.89
C GLN A 109 7.15 5.93 -2.67
N PHE A 110 6.05 5.55 -2.04
CA PHE A 110 4.72 5.62 -2.64
C PHE A 110 3.86 6.64 -1.90
N TYR A 111 3.14 7.48 -2.63
CA TYR A 111 2.12 8.39 -2.10
C TYR A 111 0.83 8.28 -2.91
N GLY A 112 -0.28 8.75 -2.33
CA GLY A 112 -1.62 8.70 -2.90
C GLY A 112 -2.55 7.74 -2.17
N TYR A 113 -3.74 7.53 -2.73
CA TYR A 113 -4.79 6.77 -2.05
C TYR A 113 -4.38 5.32 -1.78
N GLY A 114 -4.58 4.87 -0.54
CA GLY A 114 -4.22 3.53 -0.08
C GLY A 114 -2.74 3.35 0.27
N SER A 115 -1.94 4.41 0.26
CA SER A 115 -0.54 4.40 0.72
C SER A 115 -0.39 5.12 2.07
N ALA A 116 0.82 5.06 2.65
CA ALA A 116 1.11 5.71 3.93
C ALA A 116 1.05 7.24 3.88
N PHE A 117 1.21 7.83 2.69
CA PHE A 117 1.26 9.27 2.47
C PHE A 117 0.22 9.65 1.42
N LEU A 118 -0.60 10.66 1.65
CA LEU A 118 -1.60 11.06 0.65
C LEU A 118 -0.95 11.93 -0.43
N THR A 119 -0.02 12.79 -0.03
CA THR A 119 0.67 13.72 -0.92
C THR A 119 2.18 13.53 -0.88
N LYS A 120 2.87 14.01 -1.91
CA LYS A 120 4.33 14.11 -1.91
C LYS A 120 4.84 15.02 -0.79
N GLN A 121 4.07 16.04 -0.40
CA GLN A 121 4.41 16.94 0.70
C GLN A 121 4.39 16.20 2.05
N ASP A 122 3.50 15.24 2.24
CA ASP A 122 3.44 14.45 3.48
C ASP A 122 4.74 13.65 3.69
N ILE A 123 5.29 13.09 2.61
CA ILE A 123 6.61 12.42 2.62
C ILE A 123 7.68 13.40 3.07
N MET A 124 7.79 14.55 2.39
CA MET A 124 8.80 15.56 2.69
C MET A 124 8.70 16.05 4.14
N GLN A 125 7.48 16.28 4.66
CA GLN A 125 7.27 16.69 6.04
C GLN A 125 7.70 15.62 7.05
N GLN A 126 7.47 14.34 6.77
CA GLN A 126 7.92 13.27 7.65
C GLN A 126 9.44 13.18 7.68
N GLU A 127 10.10 13.32 6.53
CA GLU A 127 11.55 13.37 6.42
C GLU A 127 12.14 14.55 7.20
N THR A 128 11.61 15.76 7.00
CA THR A 128 12.03 16.94 7.77
C THR A 128 11.83 16.74 9.27
N ARG A 129 10.72 16.13 9.71
CA ARG A 129 10.51 15.81 11.14
C ARG A 129 11.54 14.83 11.67
N ARG A 130 11.93 13.81 10.88
CA ARG A 130 12.99 12.86 11.27
C ARG A 130 14.33 13.56 11.41
N GLU A 131 14.67 14.45 10.48
CA GLU A 131 15.91 15.24 10.56
C GLU A 131 15.93 16.14 11.80
N ILE A 132 14.85 16.90 12.05
CA ILE A 132 14.73 17.74 13.24
C ILE A 132 14.89 16.90 14.52
N PHE A 133 14.22 15.75 14.59
CA PHE A 133 14.33 14.85 15.73
C PHE A 133 15.77 14.34 15.94
N LEU A 134 16.48 14.01 14.86
CA LEU A 134 17.89 13.59 14.94
C LEU A 134 18.79 14.72 15.46
N TYR A 135 18.55 15.96 15.02
CA TYR A 135 19.27 17.13 15.54
C TYR A 135 18.98 17.39 17.02
N GLU A 136 17.71 17.34 17.42
CA GLU A 136 17.31 17.49 18.83
C GLU A 136 17.92 16.38 19.71
N PHE A 137 17.88 15.14 19.25
CA PHE A 137 18.49 14.01 19.95
C PHE A 137 20.00 14.16 20.09
N LEU A 138 20.70 14.56 19.02
CA LEU A 138 22.14 14.78 19.05
C LEU A 138 22.50 15.95 19.98
N PHE A 139 21.72 17.03 19.96
CA PHE A 139 21.88 18.15 20.88
C PHE A 139 21.73 17.71 22.34
N LEU A 140 20.68 16.96 22.68
CA LEU A 140 20.47 16.45 24.03
C LEU A 140 21.58 15.48 24.45
N LEU A 141 22.02 14.60 23.54
CA LEU A 141 23.11 13.66 23.80
C LEU A 141 24.43 14.39 24.07
N THR A 142 24.77 15.39 23.26
CA THR A 142 25.99 16.19 23.47
C THR A 142 25.93 16.98 24.78
N ALA A 143 24.79 17.62 25.10
CA ALA A 143 24.59 18.29 26.38
C ALA A 143 24.75 17.32 27.56
N PHE A 144 24.21 16.10 27.45
CA PHE A 144 24.36 15.06 28.47
C PHE A 144 25.81 14.60 28.65
N ILE A 145 26.55 14.41 27.56
CA ILE A 145 27.99 14.03 27.61
C ILE A 145 28.81 15.14 28.28
N ILE A 146 28.55 16.42 27.94
CA ILE A 146 29.20 17.57 28.57
C ILE A 146 28.90 17.60 30.07
N PHE A 147 27.63 17.38 30.45
CA PHE A 147 27.21 17.31 31.85
C PHE A 147 27.92 16.19 32.62
N LEU A 148 28.01 14.98 32.07
CA LEU A 148 28.75 13.88 32.70
C LEU A 148 30.25 14.20 32.84
N SER A 149 30.83 14.82 31.82
CA SER A 149 32.25 15.21 31.82
C SER A 149 32.55 16.25 32.90
N SER A 150 31.67 17.25 33.07
CA SER A 150 31.85 18.26 34.12
C SER A 150 31.70 17.67 35.52
N MET A 151 30.75 16.76 35.75
CA MET A 151 30.61 16.07 37.04
C MET A 151 31.85 15.23 37.39
N SER A 152 32.44 14.54 36.39
CA SER A 152 33.66 13.74 36.62
C SER A 152 34.86 14.62 37.03
N SER A 153 34.97 15.81 36.43
CA SER A 153 36.02 16.77 36.77
C SER A 153 35.85 17.36 38.17
N MET A 154 34.61 17.63 38.62
CA MET A 154 34.33 18.09 39.97
C MET A 154 34.72 17.05 41.03
N ASN A 155 34.43 15.77 40.80
CA ASN A 155 34.83 14.71 41.73
C ASN A 155 36.36 14.60 41.85
N TRP A 156 37.08 14.74 40.74
CA TRP A 156 38.55 14.77 40.75
C TRP A 156 39.11 15.96 41.55
N TRP A 157 38.52 17.14 41.38
CA TRP A 157 38.89 18.34 42.16
C TRP A 157 38.61 18.17 43.66
N ILE A 158 37.47 17.60 44.03
CA ILE A 158 37.15 17.32 45.44
C ILE A 158 38.19 16.38 46.05
N HIS A 159 38.55 15.29 45.36
CA HIS A 159 39.58 14.38 45.83
C HIS A 159 40.98 15.03 45.92
N LEU A 160 41.36 15.89 44.97
CA LEU A 160 42.63 16.61 44.99
C LEU A 160 42.71 17.60 46.17
N VAL A 161 41.65 18.38 46.41
CA VAL A 161 41.58 19.33 47.53
C VAL A 161 41.59 18.59 48.86
N SER A 162 40.87 17.46 48.99
CA SER A 162 40.97 16.63 50.18
C SER A 162 42.39 16.09 50.39
N TYR A 163 43.07 15.63 49.34
CA TYR A 163 44.45 15.12 49.47
C TYR A 163 45.42 16.21 49.95
N LEU A 164 45.30 17.44 49.45
CA LEU A 164 46.14 18.58 49.86
C LEU A 164 45.85 19.07 51.29
N TYR A 165 44.66 18.80 51.84
CA TYR A 165 44.30 19.22 53.21
C TYR A 165 44.76 18.23 54.29
N TYR A 166 45.07 16.98 53.91
CA TYR A 166 45.47 15.91 54.82
C TYR A 166 46.97 15.56 54.77
N CYS A 167 47.76 16.28 53.97
CA CYS A 167 49.23 16.27 53.99
C CYS A 167 49.76 17.57 54.61
#